data_AF-A0A2I0SQB0-F1
#
_entry.id   AF-A0A2I0SQB0-F1
#
_cell.length_a   1.000
_cell.length_b   1.000
_cell.length_c   1.000
_cell.angle_alpha   90.00
_cell.angle_beta   90.00
_cell.angle_gamma   90.00
#
_symmetry.space_group_name_H-M   'P 1'
#
loop_
_entity.id
_entity.type
_entity.pdbx_description
1 polymer ?
#
loop_
_entity_poly.entity_id
_entity_poly.type
_entity_poly.pdbx_seq_one_letter_code
_entity_poly.pdbx_strand_id
1 'polypeptide(L)'
;MSMYFDIDDETLWNPSSGAGRLFLRQVGVFEAELGLASGIGQGKYWGDPDTLEVDPAVYAEFVRGLVAWHCRTGHSVVLALSEGFVATAVALARRAGIEVEPTEPASAHTCGDVRCGMRVPGDSRPSPASVVDALDTRARELDRCMAR
;
A
#
# COMPACT_ATOMS: atom_id res chain seq x y z
N MET A 1 15.36 0.36 19.77
CA MET A 1 14.92 -0.82 19.03
C MET A 1 14.30 -0.35 17.73
N SER A 2 14.79 -0.91 16.64
CA SER A 2 14.33 -0.68 15.27
C SER A 2 13.72 -1.97 14.71
N MET A 3 13.23 -1.93 13.48
CA MET A 3 12.92 -3.09 12.66
C MET A 3 13.52 -2.86 11.28
N TYR A 4 13.76 -3.92 10.52
CA TYR A 4 14.32 -3.87 9.18
C TYR A 4 13.37 -4.54 8.19
N PHE A 5 13.21 -3.93 7.02
CA PHE A 5 12.48 -4.47 5.89
C PHE A 5 13.49 -4.60 4.74
N ASP A 6 13.80 -5.82 4.36
CA ASP A 6 14.90 -6.13 3.45
C ASP A 6 14.41 -6.83 2.18
N ILE A 7 15.10 -6.60 1.07
CA ILE A 7 14.98 -7.35 -0.17
C ILE A 7 16.37 -7.79 -0.61
N ASP A 8 16.59 -9.09 -0.82
CA ASP A 8 17.87 -9.65 -1.30
C ASP A 8 19.12 -8.98 -0.65
N ASP A 9 19.12 -8.87 0.68
CA ASP A 9 20.16 -8.24 1.52
C ASP A 9 20.29 -6.69 1.45
N GLU A 10 19.38 -5.99 0.78
CA GLU A 10 19.26 -4.53 0.81
C GLU A 10 18.14 -4.08 1.75
N THR A 11 18.47 -3.22 2.72
CA THR A 11 17.45 -2.60 3.59
C THR A 11 16.68 -1.51 2.86
N LEU A 12 15.39 -1.77 2.69
CA LEU A 12 14.41 -0.85 2.15
C LEU A 12 13.96 0.14 3.21
N TRP A 13 13.75 -0.30 4.44
CA TRP A 13 13.24 0.57 5.50
C TRP A 13 13.68 0.11 6.88
N ASN A 14 14.20 1.06 7.67
CA ASN A 14 14.61 0.84 9.05
C ASN A 14 13.81 1.72 10.04
N PRO A 15 12.54 1.41 10.30
CA PRO A 15 11.73 2.20 11.23
C PRO A 15 12.05 1.91 12.70
N SER A 16 11.57 2.79 13.58
CA SER A 16 11.33 2.40 14.97
C SER A 16 10.38 1.20 15.04
N SER A 17 10.56 0.30 16.02
CA SER A 17 9.71 -0.90 16.12
C SER A 17 8.23 -0.57 16.32
N GLY A 18 7.88 0.62 16.83
CA GLY A 18 6.50 1.08 16.93
C GLY A 18 5.87 1.33 15.55
N ALA A 19 6.59 2.04 14.67
CA ALA A 19 6.14 2.32 13.31
C ALA A 19 6.11 1.04 12.46
N GLY A 20 7.13 0.18 12.56
CA GLY A 20 7.17 -1.10 11.86
C GLY A 20 6.00 -2.01 12.26
N ARG A 21 5.71 -2.15 13.57
CA ARG A 21 4.56 -2.94 14.03
C ARG A 21 3.21 -2.35 13.61
N LEU A 22 3.05 -1.02 13.63
CA LEU A 22 1.82 -0.39 13.17
C LEU A 22 1.58 -0.69 11.68
N PHE A 23 2.63 -0.56 10.87
CA PHE A 23 2.57 -0.88 9.45
C PHE A 23 2.16 -2.34 9.23
N LEU A 24 2.78 -3.31 9.93
CA LEU A 24 2.43 -4.74 9.79
C LEU A 24 1.01 -5.07 10.23
N ARG A 25 0.48 -4.39 11.25
CA ARG A 25 -0.93 -4.56 11.64
C ARG A 25 -1.87 -4.09 10.53
N GLN A 26 -1.52 -3.01 9.83
CA GLN A 26 -2.28 -2.54 8.68
C GLN A 26 -2.10 -3.46 7.47
N VAL A 27 -0.90 -4.00 7.24
CA VAL A 27 -0.67 -5.03 6.21
C VAL A 27 -1.68 -6.16 6.37
N GLY A 28 -1.81 -6.75 7.57
CA GLY A 28 -2.77 -7.84 7.80
C GLY A 28 -4.24 -7.44 7.57
N VAL A 29 -4.62 -6.18 7.81
CA VAL A 29 -5.97 -5.67 7.47
C VAL A 29 -6.18 -5.68 5.97
N PHE A 30 -5.20 -5.19 5.20
CA PHE A 30 -5.32 -5.09 3.75
C PHE A 30 -5.09 -6.42 3.02
N GLU A 31 -4.31 -7.34 3.59
CA GLU A 31 -4.25 -8.72 3.09
C GLU A 31 -5.64 -9.38 3.16
N ALA A 32 -6.35 -9.19 4.28
CA ALA A 32 -7.71 -9.71 4.46
C ALA A 32 -8.73 -9.01 3.55
N GLU A 33 -8.64 -7.69 3.40
CA GLU A 33 -9.53 -6.89 2.54
C GLU A 33 -9.34 -7.21 1.04
N LEU A 34 -8.10 -7.43 0.60
CA LEU A 34 -7.78 -7.69 -0.80
C LEU A 34 -7.81 -9.19 -1.16
N GLY A 35 -7.65 -10.08 -0.19
CA GLY A 35 -7.42 -11.50 -0.41
C GLY A 35 -6.05 -11.80 -1.05
N LEU A 36 -5.09 -10.89 -0.92
CA LEU A 36 -3.74 -10.99 -1.49
C LEU A 36 -2.72 -11.07 -0.37
N ALA A 37 -1.73 -11.95 -0.50
CA ALA A 37 -0.58 -11.95 0.39
C ALA A 37 0.29 -10.72 0.12
N SER A 38 0.83 -10.10 1.16
CA SER A 38 1.74 -8.97 1.02
C SER A 38 3.14 -9.39 0.59
N GLY A 39 3.56 -10.63 0.87
CA GLY A 39 4.94 -11.04 0.66
C GLY A 39 5.91 -10.49 1.71
N ILE A 40 5.42 -9.83 2.76
CA ILE A 40 6.22 -9.42 3.91
C ILE A 40 6.18 -10.54 4.96
N GLY A 41 7.33 -11.05 5.36
CA GLY A 41 7.40 -12.13 6.33
C GLY A 41 8.73 -12.23 7.06
N GLN A 42 8.76 -13.05 8.10
CA GLN A 42 10.03 -13.50 8.67
C GLN A 42 10.70 -14.37 7.61
N GLY A 43 11.96 -14.09 7.32
CA GLY A 43 12.70 -14.72 6.24
C GLY A 43 12.77 -16.24 6.31
N LYS A 44 13.12 -16.87 5.18
CA LYS A 44 13.28 -18.35 5.09
C LYS A 44 14.38 -18.89 6.00
N TYR A 45 15.34 -18.06 6.35
CA TYR A 45 16.44 -18.37 7.25
C TYR A 45 16.11 -17.79 8.62
N TRP A 46 16.43 -18.53 9.68
CA TRP A 46 16.35 -18.08 11.07
C TRP A 46 17.19 -16.81 11.29
N GLY A 47 16.63 -15.66 10.91
CA GLY A 47 17.25 -14.34 10.95
C GLY A 47 16.93 -13.59 12.24
N ASP A 48 17.47 -12.38 12.33
CA ASP A 48 17.17 -11.42 13.41
C ASP A 48 15.64 -11.23 13.53
N PRO A 49 15.04 -11.43 14.73
CA PRO A 49 13.60 -11.23 14.92
C PRO A 49 13.11 -9.83 14.54
N ASP A 50 14.01 -8.84 14.52
CA ASP A 50 13.70 -7.48 14.12
C ASP A 50 13.77 -7.26 12.59
N THR A 51 14.15 -8.27 11.79
CA THR A 51 14.25 -8.20 10.32
C THR A 51 13.10 -8.95 9.62
N LEU A 52 12.55 -8.33 8.59
CA LEU A 52 11.52 -8.88 7.72
C LEU A 52 11.98 -8.88 6.28
N GLU A 53 11.83 -10.02 5.62
CA GLU A 53 12.05 -10.16 4.18
C GLU A 53 10.80 -9.72 3.42
N VAL A 54 11.02 -9.01 2.32
CA VAL A 54 10.01 -8.61 1.35
C VAL A 54 10.23 -9.40 0.06
N ASP A 55 9.29 -10.29 -0.27
CA ASP A 55 9.26 -10.92 -1.59
C ASP A 55 8.83 -9.87 -2.65
N PRO A 56 9.71 -9.49 -3.59
CA PRO A 56 9.40 -8.43 -4.55
C PRO A 56 8.20 -8.72 -5.44
N ALA A 57 8.04 -9.96 -5.88
CA ALA A 57 7.00 -10.32 -6.83
C ALA A 57 5.63 -10.30 -6.15
N VAL A 58 5.53 -10.87 -4.95
CA VAL A 58 4.30 -10.89 -4.16
C VAL A 58 3.96 -9.47 -3.68
N TYR A 59 4.96 -8.70 -3.23
CA TYR A 59 4.76 -7.31 -2.79
C TYR A 59 4.30 -6.40 -3.94
N ALA A 60 4.82 -6.60 -5.16
CA ALA A 60 4.37 -5.86 -6.33
C ALA A 60 2.88 -6.10 -6.64
N GLU A 61 2.43 -7.36 -6.58
CA GLU A 61 1.02 -7.70 -6.79
C GLU A 61 0.13 -7.08 -5.70
N PHE A 62 0.54 -7.19 -4.44
CA PHE A 62 -0.17 -6.59 -3.31
C PHE A 62 -0.33 -5.08 -3.46
N VAL A 63 0.75 -4.34 -3.74
CA VAL A 63 0.71 -2.88 -3.85
C VAL A 63 -0.11 -2.41 -5.05
N ARG A 64 -0.03 -3.11 -6.19
CA ARG A 64 -0.89 -2.81 -7.34
C ARG A 64 -2.37 -3.05 -7.01
N GLY A 65 -2.69 -4.16 -6.34
CA GLY A 65 -4.03 -4.46 -5.86
C GLY A 65 -4.55 -3.40 -4.88
N LEU A 66 -3.69 -2.93 -3.97
CA LEU A 66 -3.98 -1.89 -3.00
C LEU A 66 -4.30 -0.54 -3.66
N VAL A 67 -3.49 -0.10 -4.63
CA VAL A 67 -3.74 1.13 -5.40
C VAL A 67 -5.03 1.02 -6.20
N ALA A 68 -5.28 -0.12 -6.85
CA ALA A 68 -6.53 -0.34 -7.59
C ALA A 68 -7.75 -0.35 -6.66
N TRP A 69 -7.67 -0.95 -5.48
CA TRP A 69 -8.72 -0.89 -4.46
C TRP A 69 -8.96 0.55 -3.97
N HIS A 70 -7.89 1.29 -3.68
CA HIS A 70 -7.97 2.67 -3.22
C HIS A 70 -8.61 3.59 -4.27
N CYS A 71 -8.29 3.41 -5.55
CA CYS A 71 -8.91 4.20 -6.64
C CYS A 71 -10.39 3.85 -6.87
N ARG A 72 -10.77 2.57 -6.65
CA ARG A 72 -12.15 2.11 -6.84
C ARG A 72 -13.09 2.59 -5.75
N THR A 73 -12.62 2.76 -4.51
CA THR A 73 -13.47 3.30 -3.45
C THR A 73 -13.71 4.80 -3.62
N GLY A 74 -14.97 5.21 -3.55
CA GLY A 74 -15.37 6.63 -3.55
C GLY A 74 -15.72 7.13 -2.15
N HIS A 75 -15.52 6.30 -1.13
CA HIS A 75 -15.95 6.58 0.23
C HIS A 75 -14.88 7.40 0.95
N SER A 76 -15.16 8.69 1.19
CA SER A 76 -14.20 9.66 1.76
C SER A 76 -13.53 9.18 3.05
N VAL A 77 -14.29 8.56 3.96
CA VAL A 77 -13.73 8.02 5.22
C VAL A 77 -12.76 6.88 4.97
N VAL A 78 -13.04 5.97 4.03
CA VAL A 78 -12.16 4.84 3.72
C VAL A 78 -10.85 5.36 3.11
N LEU A 79 -10.95 6.34 2.20
CA LEU A 79 -9.79 7.01 1.62
C LEU A 79 -8.93 7.64 2.73
N ALA A 80 -9.51 8.46 3.60
CA ALA A 80 -8.78 9.12 4.69
C ALA A 80 -8.11 8.12 5.66
N LEU A 81 -8.76 7.00 5.96
CA LEU A 81 -8.22 5.96 6.85
C LEU A 81 -7.07 5.16 6.22
N SER A 82 -7.10 4.98 4.90
CA SER A 82 -6.15 4.13 4.17
C SER A 82 -5.00 4.90 3.55
N GLU A 83 -5.16 6.19 3.26
CA GLU A 83 -4.21 7.02 2.50
C GLU A 83 -2.76 6.92 3.03
N GLY A 84 -2.58 7.08 4.34
CA GLY A 84 -1.24 6.99 4.95
C GLY A 84 -0.58 5.63 4.78
N PHE A 85 -1.36 4.55 4.87
CA PHE A 85 -0.87 3.19 4.66
C PHE A 85 -0.53 2.95 3.19
N VAL A 86 -1.44 3.30 2.27
CA VAL A 86 -1.24 3.11 0.82
C VAL A 86 0.00 3.88 0.35
N ALA A 87 0.15 5.13 0.77
CA ALA A 87 1.32 5.93 0.41
C ALA A 87 2.62 5.34 0.99
N THR A 88 2.60 4.78 2.21
CA THR A 88 3.78 4.11 2.80
C THR A 88 4.13 2.84 2.03
N ALA A 89 3.14 2.04 1.64
CA ALA A 89 3.36 0.82 0.86
C ALA A 89 3.91 1.11 -0.54
N VAL A 90 3.38 2.14 -1.22
CA VAL A 90 3.92 2.62 -2.50
C VAL A 90 5.34 3.14 -2.36
N ALA A 91 5.67 3.86 -1.27
CA ALA A 91 7.04 4.30 -1.00
C ALA A 91 8.00 3.11 -0.86
N LEU A 92 7.61 2.08 -0.10
CA LEU A 92 8.41 0.86 0.06
C LEU A 92 8.60 0.11 -1.27
N ALA A 93 7.54 0.04 -2.10
CA ALA A 93 7.61 -0.58 -3.42
C ALA A 93 8.62 0.12 -4.33
N ARG A 94 8.66 1.46 -4.31
CA ARG A 94 9.65 2.20 -5.09
C ARG A 94 11.08 1.97 -4.62
N ARG A 95 11.30 1.86 -3.31
CA ARG A 95 12.63 1.52 -2.78
C ARG A 95 13.08 0.15 -3.26
N ALA A 96 12.15 -0.78 -3.42
CA ALA A 96 12.39 -2.10 -4.03
C ALA A 96 12.51 -2.08 -5.57
N GLY A 97 12.49 -0.91 -6.21
CA GLY A 97 12.53 -0.79 -7.67
C GLY A 97 11.25 -1.26 -8.38
N ILE A 98 10.13 -1.37 -7.66
CA ILE A 98 8.84 -1.80 -8.23
C ILE A 98 8.09 -0.59 -8.78
N GLU A 99 7.75 -0.66 -10.07
CA GLU A 99 6.86 0.32 -10.71
C GLU A 99 5.40 0.03 -10.38
N VAL A 100 4.74 1.05 -9.83
CA VAL A 100 3.32 1.07 -9.47
C VAL A 100 2.60 1.98 -10.46
N GLU A 101 2.57 1.57 -11.73
CA GLU A 101 1.80 2.27 -12.75
C GLU A 101 0.30 2.02 -12.55
N PRO A 102 -0.57 3.00 -12.85
CA PRO A 102 -2.01 2.79 -12.90
C PRO A 102 -2.32 1.83 -14.05
N THR A 103 -2.44 0.55 -13.73
CA THR A 103 -3.03 -0.40 -14.66
C THR A 103 -4.48 0.03 -14.85
N GLU A 104 -4.82 0.53 -16.04
CA GLU A 104 -6.21 0.75 -16.41
C GLU A 104 -6.98 -0.55 -16.13
N PRO A 105 -8.12 -0.50 -15.43
CA PRO A 105 -8.83 -1.71 -15.09
C PRO A 105 -9.23 -2.40 -16.38
N ALA A 106 -8.67 -3.59 -16.63
CA ALA A 106 -9.21 -4.50 -17.61
C ALA A 106 -10.70 -4.66 -17.29
N SER A 107 -11.54 -4.14 -18.18
CA SER A 107 -12.98 -4.08 -18.03
C SER A 107 -13.54 -5.48 -17.79
N ALA A 108 -13.91 -5.79 -16.55
CA ALA A 108 -14.56 -7.04 -16.22
C ALA A 108 -15.47 -6.88 -14.99
N HIS A 109 -16.77 -6.88 -15.29
CA HIS A 109 -17.91 -7.24 -14.45
C HIS A 109 -18.57 -6.13 -13.61
N THR A 110 -19.62 -5.56 -14.21
CA THR A 110 -20.79 -5.01 -13.51
C THR A 110 -21.28 -6.01 -12.46
N CYS A 111 -21.20 -5.66 -11.18
CA CYS A 111 -21.96 -6.35 -10.14
C CYS A 111 -22.48 -5.36 -9.11
N GLY A 112 -23.81 -5.30 -9.01
CA GLY A 112 -24.54 -4.99 -7.79
C GLY A 112 -24.59 -3.54 -7.34
N ASP A 113 -25.57 -2.80 -7.87
CA ASP A 113 -26.05 -1.53 -7.32
C ASP A 113 -26.52 -1.72 -5.86
N VAL A 114 -25.76 -1.20 -4.88
CA VAL A 114 -26.30 -0.81 -3.58
C VAL A 114 -25.97 0.66 -3.37
N ARG A 115 -26.81 1.51 -3.96
CA ARG A 115 -26.93 2.93 -3.59
C ARG A 115 -27.46 3.03 -2.17
N CYS A 116 -26.56 3.15 -1.19
CA CYS A 116 -26.88 3.92 0.01
C CYS A 116 -26.52 5.38 -0.27
N GLY A 117 -27.56 6.17 -0.52
CA GLY A 117 -27.46 7.56 -0.94
C GLY A 117 -27.08 8.51 0.19
N MET A 118 -26.13 9.38 -0.11
CA MET A 118 -26.18 10.82 0.19
C MET A 118 -25.29 11.52 -0.83
N ARG A 119 -25.85 11.92 -1.97
CA ARG A 119 -25.14 12.78 -2.94
C ARG A 119 -25.16 14.20 -2.41
N VAL A 120 -24.04 14.62 -1.84
CA VAL A 120 -23.72 16.04 -1.64
C VAL A 120 -23.44 16.63 -3.03
N PRO A 121 -24.08 17.75 -3.43
CA PRO A 121 -23.72 18.43 -4.66
C PRO A 121 -22.37 19.14 -4.49
N GLY A 122 -21.41 18.85 -5.36
CA GLY A 122 -20.20 19.66 -5.53
C GLY A 122 -18.93 19.04 -4.97
N ASP A 123 -18.51 17.90 -5.50
CA ASP A 123 -17.10 17.67 -5.82
C ASP A 123 -17.06 16.60 -6.92
N SER A 124 -16.51 16.96 -8.07
CA SER A 124 -16.23 15.99 -9.13
C SER A 124 -15.33 14.92 -8.52
N ARG A 125 -15.78 13.66 -8.54
CA ARG A 125 -14.96 12.55 -8.05
C ARG A 125 -13.60 12.60 -8.77
N PRO A 126 -12.47 12.64 -8.05
CA PRO A 126 -11.15 12.70 -8.68
C PRO A 126 -10.99 11.51 -9.63
N SER A 127 -10.37 11.75 -10.79
CA SER A 127 -10.07 10.68 -11.74
C SER A 127 -9.08 9.69 -11.10
N PRO A 128 -9.10 8.40 -11.45
CA PRO A 128 -8.12 7.44 -10.95
C PRO A 128 -6.68 7.92 -11.13
N ALA A 129 -6.37 8.54 -12.27
CA ALA A 129 -5.05 9.14 -12.52
C ALA A 129 -4.69 10.22 -11.49
N SER A 130 -5.60 11.14 -11.17
CA SER A 130 -5.34 12.18 -10.15
C SER A 130 -5.15 11.62 -8.74
N VAL A 131 -5.84 10.52 -8.40
CA VAL A 131 -5.64 9.82 -7.12
C VAL A 131 -4.26 9.16 -7.08
N VAL A 132 -3.85 8.55 -8.18
CA VAL A 132 -2.52 7.92 -8.30
C VAL A 132 -1.43 8.98 -8.20
N ASP A 133 -1.56 10.13 -8.88
CA ASP A 133 -0.60 11.23 -8.77
C ASP A 133 -0.52 11.81 -7.34
N ALA A 134 -1.65 11.89 -6.63
CA ALA A 134 -1.68 12.33 -5.23
C ALA A 134 -1.00 11.32 -4.31
N LEU A 135 -1.29 10.03 -4.48
CA LEU A 135 -0.60 8.94 -3.76
C LEU A 135 0.90 8.92 -4.08
N ASP A 136 1.27 9.19 -5.34
CA ASP A 136 2.65 9.28 -5.80
C ASP A 136 3.37 10.40 -5.05
N THR A 137 2.78 11.59 -5.05
CA THR A 137 3.31 12.75 -4.32
C THR A 137 3.47 12.42 -2.84
N ARG A 138 2.44 11.85 -2.22
CA ARG A 138 2.46 11.50 -0.79
C ARG A 138 3.51 10.43 -0.46
N ALA A 139 3.67 9.43 -1.32
CA ALA A 139 4.69 8.40 -1.17
C ALA A 139 6.11 9.00 -1.22
N ARG A 140 6.38 9.96 -2.13
CA ARG A 140 7.66 10.67 -2.17
C ARG A 140 7.91 11.52 -0.92
N GLU A 141 6.86 12.10 -0.34
CA GLU A 141 6.99 12.81 0.93
C GLU A 141 7.39 11.89 2.07
N LEU A 142 6.71 10.74 2.17
CA LEU A 142 7.00 9.75 3.21
C LEU A 142 8.38 9.12 3.03
N ASP A 143 8.79 8.84 1.80
CA ASP A 143 10.11 8.32 1.47
C ASP A 143 11.24 9.18 2.06
N ARG A 144 11.11 10.52 2.00
CA ARG A 144 12.09 11.43 2.62
C ARG A 144 12.20 11.31 4.14
N CYS A 145 11.16 10.79 4.81
CA CYS A 145 11.13 10.58 6.24
C CYS A 145 11.44 9.13 6.65
N MET A 146 11.50 8.20 5.69
CA MET A 146 11.78 6.79 5.95
C MET A 146 13.29 6.56 5.99
N ALA A 147 13.81 6.14 7.15
CA ALA A 147 15.23 5.76 7.27
C ALA A 147 15.53 4.50 6.43
N ARG A 148 16.77 4.36 5.99
CA ARG A 148 17.31 3.11 5.44
C ARG A 148 18.13 2.43 6.52
#